data_AF-D6VB27-F1
#
_entry.id   AF-D6VB27-F1
#
_cell.length_a   1.000
_cell.length_b   1.000
_cell.length_c   1.000
_cell.angle_alpha   90.00
_cell.angle_beta   90.00
_cell.angle_gamma   90.00
#
_symmetry.space_group_name_H-M   'P 1'
#
loop_
_entity.id
_entity.type
_entity.pdbx_description
1 polymer ?
#
loop_
_entity_poly.entity_id
_entity_poly.type
_entity_poly.pdbx_seq_one_letter_code
_entity_poly.pdbx_strand_id
1 'polypeptide(L)' 'MDDVIDRVMTTFAMMRSVDHAQLEASRIKLTDYIDKLTSEGQHDEQRLAVQGLAYMRELHEASGVHRA' A
#
# COMPACT_ATOMS: atom_id res chain seq x y z
N MET A 1 7.33 -6.67 -9.91
CA MET A 1 6.97 -5.92 -8.69
C MET A 1 6.16 -4.67 -9.00
N ASP A 2 6.49 -3.87 -10.02
CA ASP A 2 5.76 -2.63 -10.33
C ASP A 2 4.27 -2.87 -10.59
N ASP A 3 3.89 -3.97 -11.26
CA ASP A 3 2.48 -4.36 -11.48
C ASP A 3 1.68 -4.56 -10.19
N VAL A 4 2.30 -5.15 -9.15
CA VAL A 4 1.67 -5.34 -7.84
C VAL A 4 1.43 -3.99 -7.18
N ILE A 5 2.42 -3.10 -7.24
CA ILE A 5 2.34 -1.77 -6.65
C ILE A 5 1.26 -0.95 -7.36
N ASP A 6 1.25 -0.94 -8.69
CA ASP A 6 0.28 -0.20 -9.50
C ASP A 6 -1.15 -0.69 -9.25
N ARG A 7 -1.35 -2.01 -9.15
CA ARG A 7 -2.65 -2.59 -8.83
C ARG A 7 -3.17 -2.18 -7.45
N VAL A 8 -2.30 -2.23 -6.43
CA VAL A 8 -2.67 -1.82 -5.06
C VAL A 8 -2.94 -0.32 -5.01
N MET A 9 -2.10 0.50 -5.63
CA MET A 9 -2.27 1.96 -5.73
C MET A 9 -3.57 2.33 -6.44
N THR A 10 -3.87 1.69 -7.56
CA THR A 10 -5.12 1.89 -8.31
C THR A 10 -6.33 1.57 -7.45
N THR A 11 -6.29 0.42 -6.75
CA THR A 11 -7.38 0.02 -5.85
C THR A 11 -7.53 1.00 -4.69
N PHE A 12 -6.43 1.45 -4.11
CA PHE A 12 -6.41 2.42 -3.01
C PHE A 12 -6.96 3.79 -3.44
N ALA A 13 -6.56 4.29 -4.60
CA ALA A 13 -7.05 5.54 -5.18
C ALA A 13 -8.53 5.48 -5.58
N MET A 14 -9.03 4.32 -6.03
CA MET A 14 -10.47 4.12 -6.29
C MET A 14 -11.29 4.11 -5.00
N MET A 15 -10.75 3.53 -3.94
CA MET A 15 -11.44 3.41 -2.65
C MET A 15 -11.51 4.72 -1.87
N ARG A 16 -10.57 5.64 -2.09
CA ARG A 16 -10.44 6.88 -1.32
C ARG A 16 -10.05 8.02 -2.23
N SER A 17 -10.70 9.16 -2.09
CA SER A 17 -10.27 10.43 -2.68
C SER A 17 -9.04 10.99 -1.97
N VAL A 18 -7.94 10.23 -2.00
CA VAL A 18 -6.64 10.61 -1.44
C VAL A 18 -5.97 11.67 -2.31
N ASP A 19 -5.35 12.66 -1.67
CA ASP A 19 -4.61 13.72 -2.35
C ASP A 19 -3.31 13.18 -2.97
N HIS A 20 -2.79 13.86 -4.00
CA HIS A 20 -1.62 13.40 -4.76
C HIS A 20 -0.39 13.22 -3.87
N ALA A 21 -0.18 14.14 -2.90
CA ALA A 21 0.92 14.04 -1.95
C ALA A 21 0.80 12.78 -1.05
N GLN A 22 -0.42 12.42 -0.67
CA GLN A 22 -0.67 11.22 0.13
C GLN A 22 -0.51 9.94 -0.69
N LEU A 23 -0.86 9.99 -1.97
CA LEU A 23 -0.64 8.91 -2.93
C LEU A 23 0.85 8.61 -3.11
N GLU A 24 1.68 9.65 -3.31
CA GLU A 24 3.14 9.49 -3.45
C GLU A 24 3.78 8.94 -2.18
N ALA A 25 3.42 9.49 -1.00
CA ALA A 25 3.92 8.99 0.28
C ALA A 25 3.50 7.52 0.53
N SER A 26 2.27 7.16 0.14
CA SER A 26 1.77 5.78 0.27
C SER A 26 2.47 4.84 -0.71
N ARG A 27 2.76 5.28 -1.94
CA ARG A 27 3.51 4.50 -2.91
C ARG A 27 4.90 4.15 -2.40
N ILE A 28 5.64 5.11 -1.85
CA ILE A 28 6.98 4.88 -1.29
C ILE A 28 6.93 3.83 -0.18
N LYS A 29 5.98 3.96 0.76
CA LYS A 29 5.81 3.02 1.88
C LYS A 29 5.39 1.63 1.40
N LEU A 30 4.51 1.56 0.39
CA LEU A 30 4.11 0.29 -0.20
C LEU A 30 5.29 -0.39 -0.88
N THR A 31 6.10 0.34 -1.65
CA THR A 31 7.31 -0.21 -2.29
C THR A 31 8.25 -0.83 -1.25
N ASP A 32 8.55 -0.11 -0.18
CA ASP A 32 9.40 -0.59 0.92
C ASP A 32 8.83 -1.86 1.58
N TYR A 33 7.51 -1.87 1.83
CA TYR A 33 6.82 -3.02 2.41
C TYR A 33 6.86 -4.27 1.50
N ILE A 34 6.60 -4.09 0.20
CA ILE A 34 6.67 -5.19 -0.77
C ILE A 34 8.11 -5.69 -0.93
N ASP A 35 9.09 -4.79 -0.98
CA ASP A 35 10.51 -5.16 -1.07
C ASP A 35 10.93 -6.01 0.13
N LYS A 36 10.52 -5.61 1.35
CA LYS A 36 10.73 -6.39 2.56
C LYS A 36 10.12 -7.80 2.47
N LEU A 37 8.85 -7.91 2.07
CA LEU A 37 8.19 -9.20 1.91
C LEU A 37 8.91 -10.09 0.88
N THR A 38 9.35 -9.50 -0.23
CA THR A 38 10.09 -10.25 -1.25
C THR A 38 11.45 -10.70 -0.76
N SER A 39 12.12 -9.90 0.08
CA SER A 39 13.36 -10.28 0.77
C SER A 39 13.15 -11.41 1.79
N GLU A 40 11.95 -11.51 2.36
CA GLU A 40 11.52 -12.60 3.25
C GLU A 40 11.09 -13.88 2.49
N GLY A 41 11.17 -13.88 1.14
CA GLY A 41 10.84 -15.02 0.29
C GLY A 41 9.39 -15.05 -0.22
N GLN A 42 8.62 -13.99 0.01
CA GLN A 42 7.26 -13.86 -0.52
C GLN A 42 7.30 -13.36 -1.97
N HIS A 43 7.14 -14.27 -2.92
CA HIS A 43 7.14 -13.95 -4.36
C HIS A 43 5.76 -14.07 -5.03
N ASP A 44 4.74 -14.55 -4.32
CA ASP A 44 3.38 -14.64 -4.85
C ASP A 44 2.76 -13.24 -5.00
N GLU A 45 2.57 -12.82 -6.25
CA GLU A 45 2.06 -11.49 -6.61
C GLU A 45 0.66 -11.21 -6.04
N GLN A 46 -0.18 -12.25 -5.94
CA GLN A 46 -1.52 -12.12 -5.40
C GLN A 46 -1.49 -11.85 -3.89
N ARG A 47 -0.62 -12.55 -3.15
CA ARG A 47 -0.40 -12.31 -1.72
C ARG A 47 0.23 -10.95 -1.47
N LEU A 48 1.22 -10.56 -2.26
CA LEU A 48 1.84 -9.24 -2.17
C LEU A 48 0.79 -8.13 -2.38
N ALA A 49 -0.11 -8.28 -3.35
CA ALA A 49 -1.19 -7.33 -3.58
C ALA A 49 -2.18 -7.25 -2.39
N VAL A 50 -2.60 -8.41 -1.86
CA VAL A 50 -3.53 -8.48 -0.72
C VAL A 50 -2.90 -7.86 0.54
N GLN A 51 -1.66 -8.22 0.85
CA GLN A 51 -0.93 -7.69 2.00
C GLN A 51 -0.63 -6.20 1.83
N GLY A 52 -0.24 -5.76 0.63
CA GLY A 52 -0.04 -4.34 0.32
C GLY A 52 -1.31 -3.51 0.52
N LEU A 53 -2.47 -4.01 0.07
CA LEU A 53 -3.76 -3.32 0.26
C LEU A 53 -4.16 -3.25 1.73
N ALA A 54 -3.94 -4.33 2.50
CA ALA A 54 -4.18 -4.35 3.95
C ALA A 54 -3.29 -3.32 4.67
N TYR A 55 -1.99 -3.33 4.38
CA TYR A 55 -1.03 -2.36 4.92
C TYR A 55 -1.43 -0.91 4.61
N MET A 56 -1.88 -0.63 3.37
CA MET A 56 -2.35 0.71 3.00
C MET A 56 -3.60 1.15 3.75
N ARG A 57 -4.55 0.23 4.00
CA ARG A 57 -5.71 0.52 4.85
C ARG A 57 -5.27 0.86 6.27
N GLU A 58 -4.42 0.03 6.87
CA GLU A 58 -3.93 0.21 8.24
C GLU A 58 -3.15 1.53 8.41
N LEU A 59 -2.28 1.85 7.44
CA LEU A 59 -1.51 3.10 7.44
C LEU A 59 -2.42 4.33 7.46
N HIS A 60 -3.50 4.29 6.70
CA HIS A 60 -4.47 5.37 6.64
C HIS A 60 -5.37 5.41 7.89
N GLU A 61 -5.79 4.26 8.42
CA GLU A 61 -6.56 4.18 9.67
C GLU A 61 -5.75 4.72 10.86
N ALA A 62 -4.47 4.38 10.96
CA ALA A 62 -3.56 4.93 11.96
C ALA A 62 -3.36 6.45 11.81
N SER A 63 -3.37 6.96 10.56
CA SER A 63 -3.29 8.39 10.28
C SER A 63 -4.59 9.15 10.62
N GLY A 64 -5.73 8.44 10.67
CA GLY A 64 -7.04 9.00 11.04
C GLY A 64 -7.32 9.03 12.55
N VAL A 65 -6.49 8.39 13.38
CA VAL A 65 -6.75 8.18 14.83
C VAL A 65 -6.07 9.21 15.75
N HIS A 66 -5.85 10.44 15.25
CA HIS A 66 -5.46 11.59 16.09
C HIS A 66 -6.46 12.75 15.94
N ARG A 67 -7.75 12.44 16.07
CA ARG A 67 -8.79 13.46 16.24
C ARG A 67 -9.87 12.96 17.22
N ALA A 68 -9.49 12.91 18.49
CA ALA A 68 -10.40 12.85 19.62
C ALA A 68 -10.07 14.01 20.56
#